data_AF-A0A661F9V5-F1
#
_entry.id   AF-A0A661F9V5-F1
#
_cell.length_a   1.000
_cell.length_b   1.000
_cell.length_c   1.000
_cell.angle_alpha   90.00
_cell.angle_beta   90.00
_cell.angle_gamma   90.00
#
_symmetry.space_group_name_H-M   'P 1'
#
loop_
_entity.id
_entity.type
_entity.pdbx_description
1 polymer ?
#
loop_
_entity_poly.entity_id
_entity_poly.type
_entity_poly.pdbx_seq_one_letter_code
_entity_poly.pdbx_strand_id
1 'polypeptide(L)'
;MQQNRNIHLIIKILVIGGFMTSLIYLFHPEIGQFSLVINGEPVADPLIRFAAIPTILAVLLFTGILMVLAFFGIGLLIFIVAFLFMVLAVFIVAPYFWPLLVIIFLMIVLMFFSEKNHS
;
A
#
# COMPACT_ATOMS: atom_id res chain seq x y z
N MET A 1 8.79 13.44 40.30
CA MET A 1 7.63 12.52 40.17
C MET A 1 7.30 12.26 38.68
N GLN A 2 8.21 11.69 37.89
CA GLN A 2 8.01 11.49 36.42
C GLN A 2 8.27 10.04 35.96
N GLN A 3 8.85 9.20 36.82
CA GLN A 3 9.21 7.81 36.53
C GLN A 3 8.01 6.87 36.42
N ASN A 4 6.94 7.12 37.19
CA ASN A 4 5.77 6.24 37.26
C ASN A 4 4.92 6.23 35.96
N ARG A 5 4.90 7.34 35.22
CA ARG A 5 4.16 7.43 33.94
C ARG A 5 4.79 6.59 32.83
N ASN A 6 6.13 6.53 32.80
CA ASN A 6 6.87 5.78 31.78
C ASN A 6 6.80 4.27 32.03
N ILE A 7 6.84 3.83 33.29
CA ILE A 7 6.65 2.42 33.66
C ILE A 7 5.26 1.94 33.25
N HIS A 8 4.22 2.76 33.49
CA HIS A 8 2.86 2.42 33.10
C HIS A 8 2.69 2.32 31.56
N LEU A 9 3.39 3.15 30.79
CA LEU A 9 3.43 3.04 29.32
C LEU A 9 4.16 1.78 28.87
N ILE A 10 5.32 1.46 29.46
CA ILE A 10 6.09 0.26 29.15
C ILE A 10 5.26 -1.01 29.43
N ILE A 11 4.57 -1.06 30.57
CA ILE A 11 3.70 -2.19 30.92
C ILE A 11 2.55 -2.33 29.91
N LYS A 12 1.90 -1.23 29.52
CA LYS A 12 0.85 -1.28 28.48
C LYS A 12 1.38 -1.81 27.15
N ILE A 13 2.57 -1.38 26.74
CA ILE A 13 3.21 -1.86 25.50
C ILE A 13 3.51 -3.35 25.60
N LEU A 14 4.03 -3.82 26.74
CA LEU A 14 4.29 -5.25 26.98
C LEU A 14 3.01 -6.09 26.96
N VAL A 15 1.93 -5.60 27.59
CA VAL A 15 0.64 -6.31 27.61
C VAL A 15 0.05 -6.39 26.20
N ILE A 16 0.05 -5.29 25.44
CA ILE A 16 -0.44 -5.26 24.06
C ILE A 16 0.43 -6.15 23.16
N GLY A 17 1.75 -6.05 23.27
CA GLY A 17 2.69 -6.86 22.49
C GLY A 17 2.58 -8.35 22.80
N GLY A 18 2.44 -8.71 24.08
CA GLY A 18 2.23 -10.10 24.51
C GLY A 18 0.90 -10.66 24.03
N PHE A 19 -0.17 -9.88 24.14
CA PHE A 19 -1.49 -10.26 23.65
C PHE A 19 -1.50 -10.49 22.13
N MET A 20 -0.90 -9.57 21.36
CA MET A 20 -0.78 -9.70 19.91
C MET A 20 0.05 -10.92 19.51
N THR A 21 1.18 -11.16 20.17
CA THR A 21 2.03 -12.34 19.91
C THR A 21 1.27 -13.63 20.18
N SER A 22 0.52 -13.70 21.29
CA SER A 22 -0.28 -14.86 21.64
C SER A 22 -1.39 -15.14 20.63
N LEU A 23 -2.08 -14.10 20.15
CA LEU A 23 -3.10 -14.22 19.11
C LEU A 23 -2.50 -14.70 17.78
N ILE A 24 -1.38 -14.13 17.35
CA ILE A 24 -0.70 -14.53 16.10
C ILE A 24 -0.33 -16.01 16.15
N TYR A 25 0.25 -16.47 17.26
CA TYR A 25 0.66 -17.86 17.44
C TYR A 25 -0.53 -18.83 17.46
N LEU A 26 -1.64 -18.45 18.11
CA LEU A 26 -2.85 -19.28 18.19
C LEU A 26 -3.58 -19.40 16.85
N PHE A 27 -3.74 -18.28 16.13
CA PHE A 27 -4.54 -18.27 14.92
C PHE A 27 -3.77 -18.69 13.67
N HIS A 28 -2.44 -18.57 13.68
CA HIS A 28 -1.61 -18.92 12.53
C HIS A 28 -0.27 -19.51 12.99
N PRO A 29 -0.25 -20.79 13.42
CA PRO A 29 0.94 -21.44 13.96
C PRO A 29 2.10 -21.56 12.95
N GLU A 30 1.80 -21.36 11.66
CA GLU A 30 2.80 -21.39 10.58
C GLU A 30 3.46 -20.03 10.33
N ILE A 31 2.95 -18.94 10.90
CA ILE A 31 3.59 -17.62 10.79
C ILE A 31 4.81 -17.62 11.70
N GLY A 32 5.98 -17.78 11.08
CA GLY A 32 7.28 -17.88 11.76
C GLY A 32 8.11 -19.06 11.29
N GLN A 33 7.50 -20.04 10.62
CA GLN A 33 8.25 -21.08 9.93
C GLN A 33 8.60 -20.60 8.51
N PHE A 34 9.87 -20.29 8.30
CA PHE A 34 10.39 -19.99 6.97
C PHE A 34 10.44 -21.29 6.16
N SER A 35 9.38 -21.56 5.40
CA SER A 35 9.34 -22.63 4.42
C SER A 35 9.74 -22.06 3.06
N LEU A 36 10.97 -22.34 2.64
CA LEU A 36 11.47 -21.94 1.33
C LEU A 36 11.18 -23.08 0.36
N VAL A 37 10.31 -22.84 -0.62
CA VAL A 37 9.89 -23.82 -1.63
C VAL A 37 10.66 -23.55 -2.93
N ILE A 38 11.44 -24.52 -3.40
CA ILE A 38 12.12 -24.47 -4.70
C ILE A 38 11.54 -25.59 -5.56
N ASN A 39 11.02 -25.24 -6.74
CA ASN A 39 10.43 -26.20 -7.69
C ASN A 39 9.27 -27.03 -7.11
N GLY A 40 8.50 -26.48 -6.17
CA GLY A 40 7.37 -27.16 -5.53
C GLY A 40 7.74 -28.02 -4.31
N GLU A 41 9.02 -28.24 -4.04
CA GLU A 41 9.51 -28.98 -2.88
C GLU A 41 9.98 -28.03 -1.77
N PRO A 42 9.56 -28.23 -0.51
CA PRO A 42 10.08 -27.46 0.61
C PRO A 42 11.56 -27.85 0.85
N VAL A 43 12.46 -26.87 0.73
CA VAL A 43 13.89 -27.08 0.95
C VAL A 43 14.11 -27.42 2.42
N ALA A 44 14.52 -28.65 2.72
CA ALA A 44 14.69 -29.13 4.10
C ALA A 44 15.93 -28.56 4.80
N ASP A 45 16.95 -28.16 4.03
CA ASP A 45 18.25 -27.75 4.57
C ASP A 45 18.16 -26.37 5.27
N PRO A 46 18.38 -26.30 6.59
CA PRO A 46 18.35 -25.05 7.35
C PRO A 46 19.36 -24.02 6.84
N LEU A 47 20.56 -24.44 6.38
CA LEU A 47 21.61 -23.52 5.93
C LEU A 47 21.17 -22.75 4.68
N ILE A 48 20.49 -23.44 3.76
CA ILE A 48 19.95 -22.83 2.54
C ILE A 48 18.80 -21.87 2.87
N ARG A 49 17.98 -22.19 3.87
CA ARG A 49 16.93 -21.29 4.38
C ARG A 49 17.53 -20.01 4.99
N PHE A 50 18.60 -20.12 5.78
CA PHE A 50 19.28 -18.96 6.35
C PHE A 50 19.95 -18.09 5.28
N ALA A 51 20.49 -18.69 4.22
CA ALA A 51 21.08 -17.95 3.10
C ALA A 51 20.08 -17.08 2.33
N ALA A 52 18.77 -17.33 2.45
CA ALA A 52 17.73 -16.51 1.84
C ALA A 52 17.34 -15.28 2.66
N ILE A 53 17.71 -15.22 3.95
CA ILE A 53 17.36 -14.09 4.83
C ILE A 53 17.89 -12.74 4.30
N PRO A 54 19.16 -12.61 3.86
CA PRO A 54 19.64 -11.35 3.29
C PRO A 54 18.82 -10.88 2.09
N THR A 55 18.41 -11.81 1.22
CA THR A 55 17.58 -11.52 0.05
C THR A 55 16.20 -11.05 0.46
N ILE A 56 15.56 -11.72 1.43
CA ILE A 56 14.25 -11.32 1.97
C ILE A 56 14.33 -9.93 2.62
N LEU A 57 15.38 -9.66 3.38
CA LEU A 57 15.60 -8.34 3.99
C LEU A 57 15.78 -7.24 2.94
N ALA A 58 16.52 -7.52 1.86
CA ALA A 58 16.65 -6.58 0.75
C ALA A 58 15.30 -6.30 0.09
N VAL A 59 14.51 -7.34 -0.21
CA VAL A 59 13.16 -7.19 -0.79
C VAL A 59 12.24 -6.39 0.13
N LEU A 60 12.24 -6.66 1.44
CA LEU A 60 11.45 -5.91 2.42
C LEU A 60 11.88 -4.45 2.50
N LEU A 61 13.18 -4.17 2.45
CA LEU A 61 13.71 -2.80 2.43
C LEU A 61 13.22 -2.05 1.18
N PHE A 62 13.35 -2.65 0.00
CA PHE A 62 12.86 -2.05 -1.25
C PHE A 62 11.35 -1.85 -1.24
N THR A 63 10.60 -2.84 -0.75
CA THR A 63 9.14 -2.74 -0.63
C THR A 63 8.73 -1.63 0.34
N GLY A 64 9.44 -1.48 1.46
CA GLY A 64 9.25 -0.39 2.41
C GLY A 64 9.52 0.98 1.78
N ILE A 65 10.62 1.12 1.04
CA ILE A 65 10.94 2.35 0.29
C ILE A 65 9.84 2.66 -0.72
N LEU A 66 9.38 1.66 -1.48
CA LEU A 66 8.31 1.83 -2.46
C LEU A 66 6.98 2.22 -1.80
N MET A 67 6.65 1.61 -0.66
CA MET A 67 5.48 2.02 0.12
C MET A 67 5.61 3.45 0.61
N VAL A 68 6.75 3.85 1.15
CA VAL A 68 7.00 5.25 1.55
C VAL A 68 6.87 6.18 0.35
N LEU A 69 7.45 5.85 -0.80
CA LEU A 69 7.29 6.63 -2.04
C LEU A 69 5.81 6.74 -2.47
N ALA A 70 5.06 5.63 -2.39
CA ALA A 70 3.64 5.61 -2.69
C ALA A 70 2.83 6.50 -1.72
N PHE A 71 3.14 6.43 -0.41
CA PHE A 71 2.52 7.25 0.63
C PHE A 71 2.91 8.74 0.55
N PHE A 72 4.13 9.05 0.10
CA PHE A 72 4.58 10.42 -0.18
C PHE A 72 3.91 11.05 -1.41
N GLY A 73 2.97 10.34 -2.04
CA GLY A 73 2.19 10.88 -3.15
C GLY A 73 2.96 10.90 -4.47
N ILE A 74 4.13 10.26 -4.56
CA ILE A 74 4.87 10.15 -5.83
C ILE A 74 4.08 9.34 -6.85
N GLY A 75 3.30 8.35 -6.40
CA GLY A 75 2.33 7.65 -7.26
C GLY A 75 1.24 8.60 -7.81
N LEU A 76 0.72 9.50 -6.97
CA LEU A 76 -0.24 10.52 -7.39
C LEU A 76 0.41 11.57 -8.31
N LEU A 77 1.67 11.92 -8.07
CA LEU A 77 2.43 12.85 -8.90
C LEU A 77 2.69 12.26 -10.29
N ILE A 78 3.13 10.99 -10.36
CA ILE A 78 3.30 10.25 -11.63
C ILE A 78 1.95 10.14 -12.36
N PHE A 79 0.87 9.85 -11.64
CA PHE A 79 -0.48 9.79 -12.21
C PHE A 79 -0.93 11.13 -12.78
N ILE A 80 -0.76 12.23 -12.03
CA ILE A 80 -1.13 13.58 -12.50
C ILE A 80 -0.31 13.97 -13.73
N VAL A 81 1.00 13.72 -13.73
CA VAL A 81 1.87 14.03 -14.88
C VAL A 81 1.45 13.21 -16.10
N ALA A 82 1.24 11.90 -15.93
CA ALA A 82 0.78 11.04 -17.03
C ALA A 82 -0.61 11.44 -17.55
N PHE A 83 -1.53 11.80 -16.66
CA PHE A 83 -2.85 12.31 -17.02
C PHE A 83 -2.77 13.63 -17.80
N LEU A 84 -1.92 14.56 -17.36
CA LEU A 84 -1.70 15.84 -18.06
C LEU A 84 -1.14 15.62 -19.47
N PHE A 85 -0.16 14.71 -19.60
CA PHE A 85 0.42 14.33 -20.90
C PHE A 85 -0.63 13.69 -21.81
N MET A 86 -1.49 12.81 -21.30
CA MET A 86 -2.58 12.21 -22.07
C MET A 86 -3.55 13.29 -22.56
N VAL A 87 -3.98 14.22 -21.70
CA VAL A 87 -4.89 15.31 -22.06
C VAL A 87 -4.26 16.18 -23.16
N LEU A 88 -2.99 16.58 -23.01
CA LEU A 88 -2.27 17.34 -24.03
C LEU A 88 -2.16 16.59 -25.36
N ALA A 89 -1.88 15.28 -25.32
CA ALA A 89 -1.83 14.45 -26.52
C ALA A 89 -3.19 14.42 -27.25
N VAL A 90 -4.29 14.32 -26.51
CA VAL A 90 -5.65 14.41 -27.09
C VAL A 90 -5.91 15.77 -27.73
N PHE A 91 -5.48 16.86 -27.08
CA PHE A 91 -5.59 18.21 -27.65
C PHE A 91 -4.81 18.39 -28.96
N ILE A 92 -3.63 17.76 -29.08
CA ILE A 92 -2.79 17.83 -30.28
C ILE A 92 -3.32 16.93 -31.40
N VAL A 93 -3.71 15.70 -31.08
CA VAL A 93 -4.10 14.68 -32.07
C VAL A 93 -5.53 14.88 -32.56
N ALA A 94 -6.42 15.41 -31.73
CA ALA A 94 -7.84 15.56 -32.04
C ALA A 94 -8.37 16.95 -31.61
N PRO A 95 -7.89 18.05 -32.22
CA PRO A 95 -8.21 19.42 -31.80
C PRO A 95 -9.71 19.76 -31.90
N TYR A 96 -10.49 19.02 -32.69
CA TYR A 96 -11.93 19.26 -32.88
C TYR A 96 -12.82 18.50 -31.88
N PHE A 97 -12.27 17.62 -31.04
CA PHE A 97 -13.06 16.83 -30.07
C PHE A 97 -13.32 17.54 -28.74
N TRP A 98 -12.76 18.73 -28.53
CA TRP A 98 -12.96 19.52 -27.31
C TRP A 98 -14.43 19.88 -27.00
N PRO A 99 -15.32 20.26 -27.94
CA PRO A 99 -16.73 20.48 -27.64
C PRO A 99 -17.44 19.22 -27.17
N LEU A 100 -17.08 18.04 -27.68
CA LEU A 100 -17.62 16.76 -27.21
C LEU A 100 -17.26 16.50 -25.75
N LEU A 101 -16.01 16.76 -25.35
CA LEU A 101 -15.56 16.64 -23.96
C LEU A 101 -16.28 17.65 -23.05
N VAL A 102 -16.50 18.88 -23.52
CA VAL A 102 -17.27 19.91 -22.79
C VAL A 102 -18.72 19.48 -22.61
N ILE A 103 -19.36 18.91 -23.63
CA ILE A 103 -20.73 18.41 -23.55
C ILE A 103 -20.84 17.26 -22.55
N ILE A 104 -19.93 16.29 -22.60
CA ILE A 104 -19.89 15.16 -21.66
C ILE A 104 -19.68 15.67 -20.22
N PHE A 105 -18.74 16.60 -20.03
CA PHE A 105 -18.50 17.22 -18.73
C PHE A 105 -19.75 17.96 -18.20
N LEU A 106 -20.42 18.71 -19.06
CA LEU A 106 -21.66 19.43 -18.70
C LEU A 106 -22.78 18.45 -18.31
N MET A 107 -22.92 17.32 -19.02
CA MET A 107 -23.89 16.27 -18.68
C MET A 107 -23.60 15.66 -17.30
N ILE A 108 -22.34 15.36 -16.98
CA ILE A 108 -21.94 14.81 -15.67
C ILE A 108 -22.26 15.80 -14.55
N VAL A 109 -21.95 17.09 -14.76
CA VAL A 109 -22.25 18.15 -13.78
C VAL A 109 -23.75 18.30 -13.56
N LEU A 110 -24.55 18.32 -14.64
CA LEU A 110 -26.01 18.38 -14.54
C LEU A 110 -26.59 17.16 -13.81
N MET A 111 -26.06 15.97 -14.08
CA MET A 111 -26.49 14.74 -13.43
C MET A 111 -26.21 14.79 -11.91
N PHE A 112 -25.04 15.30 -11.53
CA PHE A 112 -24.68 15.51 -10.12
C PHE A 112 -25.58 16.53 -9.40
N PHE A 113 -25.94 17.63 -10.05
CA PHE A 113 -26.86 18.61 -9.46
C PHE A 113 -28.32 18.15 -9.44
N SER A 114 -28.75 17.37 -10.44
CA SER A 114 -30.10 16.79 -10.49
C SER A 114 -30.33 15.82 -9.33
N GLU A 115 -29.32 15.03 -8.96
CA GLU A 115 -29.40 14.10 -7.83
C GLU A 115 -29.51 14.83 -6.49
N LYS A 116 -28.87 16.00 -6.36
CA LYS A 116 -28.95 16.83 -5.16
C LYS A 116 -30.30 17.54 -4.97
N ASN A 117 -31.08 17.72 -6.03
CA ASN A 117 -32.34 18.46 -6.01
C ASN A 117 -33.58 17.57 -5.76
N HIS A 118 -33.39 16.25 -5.64
CA HIS A 118 -34.44 15.25 -5.37
C HIS A 118 -34.37 14.64 -3.95
N SER A 119 -33.62 15.26 -3.03
CA SER A 119 -33.60 14.91 -1.60
C SER A 119 -34.15 16.02 -0.72
#